data_AF-D0NRU8-F1
#
_entry.id   AF-D0NRU8-F1
#
_cell.length_a   1.000
_cell.length_b   1.000
_cell.length_c   1.000
_cell.angle_alpha   90.00
_cell.angle_beta   90.00
_cell.angle_gamma   90.00
#
_symmetry.space_group_name_H-M   'P 1'
#
loop_
_entity.id
_entity.type
_entity.pdbx_description
1 polymer ?
#
loop_
_entity_poly.entity_id
_entity_poly.type
_entity_poly.pdbx_seq_one_letter_code
_entity_poly.pdbx_strand_id
1 'polypeptide(L)'
;MRILQSLAPVNSAEPVAPWWISRVDDVMLVLYVYRDGWLKGRTLPSRMVDSTTLFGDRAKRYPIAEWPSLANLNRRLKVVLHVWTAVKATPPIAASIATALTISSAKYQRQQEKQQQLLRLREQQRAQQARNYASTSLHSVRHNQFAKLVFSYGIPDVSTCRDKRERNEKWRYFLQDSQLEVGHHPLEELLAESLDLERVCRQRLRTEADGRGHNELSEENSILGGKRGYWLLTTTQCRRLLHRVDLFRLLRTQILVLPPAQLVDLVTRVVRAQSASTDYPAWWRSPRHDILLLQGVECYGLDDHLASVWKLPLFSSANKTTSFPSSSWVENYVTALALGCRHLVRKVRTYQNDAYIRTLFRQCVCGRLSRNNSKQTRAERPPRTRPKRNVRS
;
A
#
# COMPACT_ATOMS: atom_id res chain seq x y z
N MET A 1 -11.14 -32.87 12.77
CA MET A 1 -12.12 -33.08 13.86
C MET A 1 -11.50 -33.37 15.24
N ARG A 2 -10.28 -33.93 15.37
CA ARG A 2 -9.66 -34.28 16.68
C ARG A 2 -9.51 -33.09 17.65
N ILE A 3 -9.26 -31.88 17.16
CA ILE A 3 -9.09 -30.65 17.99
C ILE A 3 -10.42 -30.17 18.61
N LEU A 4 -11.57 -30.41 17.95
CA LEU A 4 -12.87 -30.01 18.51
C LEU A 4 -13.35 -30.99 19.60
N GLN A 5 -12.84 -32.22 19.58
CA GLN A 5 -13.16 -33.24 20.59
C GLN A 5 -12.45 -33.00 21.92
N SER A 6 -11.31 -32.29 21.93
CA SER A 6 -10.57 -31.94 23.16
C SER A 6 -11.14 -30.76 23.93
N LEU A 7 -12.12 -30.02 23.37
CA LEU A 7 -12.80 -28.93 24.08
C LEU A 7 -13.85 -29.49 25.05
N ALA A 8 -13.87 -28.99 26.29
CA ALA A 8 -14.86 -29.38 27.28
C ALA A 8 -16.28 -29.04 26.78
N PRO A 9 -17.24 -29.99 26.88
CA PRO A 9 -18.62 -29.73 26.47
C PRO A 9 -19.24 -28.67 27.37
N VAL A 10 -19.89 -27.68 26.77
CA VAL A 10 -20.60 -26.63 27.49
C VAL A 10 -22.04 -27.06 27.69
N ASN A 11 -22.32 -27.68 28.83
CA ASN A 11 -23.66 -28.05 29.26
C ASN A 11 -24.37 -26.83 29.86
N SER A 12 -24.97 -26.02 28.99
CA SER A 12 -25.85 -24.92 29.41
C SER A 12 -27.27 -25.43 29.55
N ALA A 13 -27.94 -25.14 30.67
CA ALA A 13 -29.37 -25.41 30.86
C ALA A 13 -30.27 -24.56 29.95
N GLU A 14 -29.76 -23.43 29.43
CA GLU A 14 -30.50 -22.57 28.51
C GLU A 14 -30.46 -23.14 27.08
N PRO A 15 -31.63 -23.34 26.43
CA PRO A 15 -31.70 -23.79 25.04
C PRO A 15 -31.24 -22.66 24.10
N VAL A 16 -30.30 -22.98 23.21
CA VAL A 16 -29.79 -22.06 22.19
C VAL A 16 -30.71 -22.09 20.98
N ALA A 17 -30.78 -23.22 20.28
CA ALA A 17 -31.74 -23.50 19.21
C ALA A 17 -31.73 -25.02 18.89
N PRO A 18 -32.79 -25.58 18.28
CA PRO A 18 -32.88 -27.01 17.96
C PRO A 18 -31.78 -27.51 17.00
N TRP A 19 -31.27 -26.63 16.14
CA TRP A 19 -30.23 -26.92 15.14
C TRP A 19 -28.80 -26.70 15.64
N TRP A 20 -28.63 -26.30 16.89
CA TRP A 20 -27.34 -25.97 17.47
C TRP A 20 -26.51 -27.22 17.75
N ILE A 21 -25.38 -27.35 17.07
CA ILE A 21 -24.40 -28.40 17.28
C ILE A 21 -23.39 -27.90 18.32
N SER A 22 -23.51 -28.42 19.54
CA SER A 22 -22.59 -28.08 20.64
C SER A 22 -21.11 -28.25 20.23
N ARG A 23 -20.24 -27.39 20.73
CA ARG A 23 -18.82 -27.23 20.38
C ARG A 23 -18.55 -26.64 19.00
N VAL A 24 -19.20 -27.13 17.94
CA VAL A 24 -19.01 -26.57 16.58
C VAL A 24 -19.54 -25.15 16.55
N ASP A 25 -20.80 -24.97 16.93
CA ASP A 25 -21.44 -23.66 16.94
C ASP A 25 -20.93 -22.76 18.06
N ASP A 26 -20.43 -23.36 19.15
CA ASP A 26 -19.76 -22.61 20.23
C ASP A 26 -18.43 -22.02 19.74
N VAL A 27 -17.65 -22.77 18.93
CA VAL A 27 -16.44 -22.23 18.28
C VAL A 27 -16.79 -21.18 17.24
N MET A 28 -17.83 -21.40 16.43
CA MET A 28 -18.26 -20.38 15.45
C MET A 28 -18.70 -19.10 16.17
N LEU A 29 -19.42 -19.20 17.28
CA LEU A 29 -19.80 -18.04 18.10
C LEU A 29 -18.58 -17.30 18.67
N VAL A 30 -17.55 -18.02 19.12
CA VAL A 30 -16.29 -17.41 19.58
C VAL A 30 -15.55 -16.74 18.42
N LEU A 31 -15.48 -17.37 17.24
CA LEU A 31 -14.87 -16.80 16.04
C LEU A 31 -15.60 -15.53 15.58
N TYR A 32 -16.93 -15.51 15.67
CA TYR A 32 -17.72 -14.31 15.42
C TYR A 32 -17.26 -13.17 16.31
N VAL A 33 -17.19 -13.40 17.62
CA VAL A 33 -16.82 -12.34 18.57
C VAL A 33 -15.35 -11.94 18.46
N TYR A 34 -14.46 -12.85 18.08
CA TYR A 34 -13.09 -12.50 17.77
C TYR A 34 -12.99 -11.54 16.57
N ARG A 35 -13.76 -11.80 15.50
CA ARG A 35 -13.73 -11.00 14.26
C ARG A 35 -14.53 -9.70 14.35
N ASP A 36 -15.77 -9.79 14.82
CA ASP A 36 -16.79 -8.75 14.75
C ASP A 36 -17.07 -8.10 16.13
N GLY A 37 -16.46 -8.62 17.20
CA GLY A 37 -16.66 -8.14 18.57
C GLY A 37 -17.94 -8.66 19.22
N TRP A 38 -18.20 -8.23 20.46
CA TRP A 38 -19.39 -8.67 21.22
C TRP A 38 -20.69 -8.29 20.51
N LEU A 39 -21.67 -9.20 20.58
CA LEU A 39 -23.01 -8.98 20.04
C LEU A 39 -23.68 -7.80 20.76
N LYS A 40 -24.04 -6.76 20.01
CA LYS A 40 -24.64 -5.51 20.52
C LYS A 40 -25.99 -5.26 19.84
N GLY A 41 -26.91 -4.62 20.54
CA GLY A 41 -28.23 -4.26 20.03
C GLY A 41 -29.36 -5.14 20.57
N ARG A 42 -30.54 -5.01 19.97
CA ARG A 42 -31.75 -5.77 20.36
C ARG A 42 -32.10 -6.90 19.39
N THR A 43 -31.52 -6.89 18.19
CA THR A 43 -31.77 -7.85 17.12
C THR A 43 -30.49 -8.61 16.77
N LEU A 44 -30.64 -9.81 16.21
CA LEU A 44 -29.50 -10.58 15.71
C LEU A 44 -28.83 -9.82 14.56
N PRO A 45 -27.48 -9.74 14.54
CA PRO A 45 -26.78 -9.14 13.42
C PRO A 45 -27.15 -9.83 12.11
N SER A 46 -27.52 -9.06 11.09
CA SER A 46 -27.88 -9.59 9.76
C SER A 46 -26.77 -10.47 9.17
N ARG A 47 -25.50 -10.22 9.50
CA ARG A 47 -24.36 -11.06 9.06
C ARG A 47 -24.29 -12.45 9.72
N MET A 48 -24.97 -12.66 10.85
CA MET A 48 -25.12 -14.00 11.44
C MET A 48 -26.20 -14.80 10.72
N VAL A 49 -27.21 -14.11 10.18
CA VAL A 49 -28.45 -14.70 9.64
C VAL A 49 -28.41 -14.80 8.10
N ASP A 50 -27.88 -13.80 7.39
CA ASP A 50 -28.00 -13.67 5.94
C ASP A 50 -26.66 -13.75 5.17
N SER A 51 -26.79 -14.41 4.00
CA SER A 51 -25.90 -14.47 2.83
C SER A 51 -24.63 -15.34 2.87
N THR A 52 -23.91 -15.50 3.98
CA THR A 52 -22.70 -16.37 4.05
C THR A 52 -22.49 -16.97 5.45
N THR A 53 -23.59 -17.42 6.07
CA THR A 53 -23.71 -17.78 7.49
C THR A 53 -22.49 -18.49 8.06
N LEU A 54 -21.94 -17.88 9.11
CA LEU A 54 -20.94 -18.48 9.99
C LEU A 54 -21.40 -19.83 10.57
N PHE A 55 -22.70 -20.05 10.73
CA PHE A 55 -23.30 -21.29 11.22
C PHE A 55 -23.67 -22.27 10.09
N GLY A 56 -23.30 -21.97 8.84
CA GLY A 56 -23.52 -22.78 7.64
C GLY A 56 -24.97 -22.86 7.16
N ASP A 57 -25.18 -23.51 6.02
CA ASP A 57 -26.50 -23.62 5.37
C ASP A 57 -27.56 -24.36 6.20
N ARG A 58 -27.14 -25.09 7.27
CA ARG A 58 -28.07 -25.71 8.22
C ARG A 58 -28.92 -24.69 8.98
N ALA A 59 -28.33 -23.58 9.39
CA ALA A 59 -29.00 -22.57 10.20
C ALA A 59 -30.00 -21.74 9.38
N LYS A 60 -29.79 -21.64 8.07
CA LYS A 60 -30.69 -20.94 7.12
C LYS A 60 -32.06 -21.60 6.96
N ARG A 61 -32.17 -22.90 7.24
CA ARG A 61 -33.43 -23.66 7.09
C ARG A 61 -34.44 -23.36 8.20
N TYR A 62 -34.03 -22.64 9.23
CA TYR A 62 -34.84 -22.37 10.41
C TYR A 62 -35.31 -20.91 10.44
N PRO A 63 -36.59 -20.65 10.78
CA PRO A 63 -37.11 -19.29 10.93
C PRO A 63 -36.33 -18.49 11.96
N ILE A 64 -36.22 -17.16 11.77
CA ILE A 64 -35.54 -16.25 12.72
C ILE A 64 -36.13 -16.35 14.14
N ALA A 65 -37.41 -16.70 14.27
CA ALA A 65 -38.07 -16.92 15.56
C ALA A 65 -37.47 -18.09 16.37
N GLU A 66 -36.84 -19.06 15.71
CA GLU A 66 -36.17 -20.20 16.33
C GLU A 66 -34.69 -19.94 16.61
N TRP A 67 -34.18 -18.75 16.27
CA TRP A 67 -32.83 -18.38 16.60
C TRP A 67 -32.71 -18.00 18.08
N PRO A 68 -31.55 -18.29 18.71
CA PRO A 68 -31.32 -17.87 20.09
C PRO A 68 -31.34 -16.35 20.19
N SER A 69 -31.93 -15.82 21.27
CA SER A 69 -31.89 -14.39 21.52
C SER A 69 -30.45 -13.90 21.68
N LEU A 70 -30.20 -12.61 21.38
CA LEU A 70 -28.88 -12.01 21.54
C LEU A 70 -28.39 -12.08 23.00
N ALA A 71 -29.31 -12.03 23.97
CA ALA A 71 -28.99 -12.22 25.38
C ALA A 71 -28.51 -13.65 25.67
N ASN A 72 -29.18 -14.66 25.10
CA ASN A 72 -28.82 -16.07 25.27
C ASN A 72 -27.47 -16.38 24.62
N LEU A 73 -27.20 -15.83 23.42
CA LEU A 73 -25.90 -15.96 22.77
C LEU A 73 -24.77 -15.34 23.59
N ASN A 74 -24.97 -14.13 24.12
CA ASN A 74 -23.99 -13.46 24.96
C ASN A 74 -23.75 -14.19 26.29
N ARG A 75 -24.80 -14.75 26.91
CA ARG A 75 -24.65 -15.61 28.11
C ARG A 75 -23.87 -16.87 27.77
N ARG A 76 -24.25 -17.56 26.69
CA ARG A 76 -23.58 -18.78 26.24
C ARG A 76 -22.11 -18.54 25.93
N LEU A 77 -21.78 -17.45 25.24
CA LEU A 77 -20.40 -17.08 24.97
C LEU A 77 -19.59 -16.83 26.25
N LYS A 78 -20.15 -16.16 27.26
CA LYS A 78 -19.50 -15.99 28.56
C LYS A 78 -19.22 -17.33 29.22
N VAL A 79 -20.16 -18.26 29.17
CA VAL A 79 -19.97 -19.62 29.70
C VAL A 79 -18.90 -20.37 28.91
N VAL A 80 -18.93 -20.31 27.57
CA VAL A 80 -17.92 -20.94 26.70
C VAL A 80 -16.53 -20.41 27.02
N LEU A 81 -16.37 -19.08 27.09
CA LEU A 81 -15.09 -18.46 27.45
C LEU A 81 -14.66 -18.87 28.85
N HIS A 82 -15.57 -18.89 29.83
CA HIS A 82 -15.23 -19.31 31.17
C HIS A 82 -14.79 -20.78 31.22
N VAL A 83 -15.53 -21.69 30.57
CA VAL A 83 -15.23 -23.14 30.59
C VAL A 83 -13.96 -23.47 29.81
N TRP A 84 -13.68 -22.78 28.70
CA TRP A 84 -12.50 -23.06 27.86
C TRP A 84 -11.25 -22.29 28.29
N THR A 85 -11.39 -21.19 29.04
CA THR A 85 -10.23 -20.39 29.51
C THR A 85 -10.00 -20.47 31.02
N ALA A 86 -10.87 -21.13 31.79
CA ALA A 86 -10.58 -21.49 33.17
C ALA A 86 -9.45 -22.53 33.22
N VAL A 87 -8.21 -22.03 33.33
CA VAL A 87 -7.10 -22.78 33.94
C VAL A 87 -7.62 -23.28 35.29
N LYS A 88 -7.42 -24.58 35.61
CA LYS A 88 -7.82 -25.24 36.88
C LYS A 88 -7.56 -24.32 38.07
N ALA A 89 -8.55 -23.51 38.40
CA ALA A 89 -8.60 -22.65 39.56
C ALA A 89 -9.77 -23.21 40.37
N THR A 90 -9.40 -23.66 41.56
CA THR A 90 -10.24 -24.13 42.65
C THR A 90 -11.51 -23.26 42.79
N PRO A 91 -12.67 -23.88 43.07
CA PRO A 91 -13.96 -23.19 43.03
C PRO A 91 -14.08 -22.16 44.17
N PRO A 92 -14.74 -21.01 43.95
CA PRO A 92 -15.13 -20.14 45.04
C PRO A 92 -16.31 -20.75 45.79
N ILE A 93 -16.20 -20.70 47.11
CA ILE A 93 -17.20 -21.10 48.09
C ILE A 93 -18.50 -20.33 47.82
N ALA A 94 -19.60 -21.09 47.69
CA ALA A 94 -20.95 -20.55 47.70
C ALA A 94 -21.25 -19.99 49.10
N ALA A 95 -21.66 -18.73 49.18
CA ALA A 95 -22.29 -18.16 50.36
C ALA A 95 -23.72 -17.77 50.01
N SER A 96 -24.65 -18.69 50.30
CA SER A 96 -26.04 -18.35 50.57
C SER A 96 -26.12 -17.79 51.99
N ILE A 97 -26.63 -16.57 52.15
CA ILE A 97 -27.35 -16.17 53.36
C ILE A 97 -28.59 -15.42 52.91
N ALA A 98 -29.74 -16.03 53.16
CA ALA A 98 -31.04 -15.40 53.10
C ALA A 98 -31.35 -14.68 54.43
N THR A 99 -32.27 -13.71 54.34
CA THR A 99 -33.02 -13.05 55.42
C THR A 99 -32.22 -12.03 56.28
N ALA A 100 -32.70 -10.82 56.61
CA ALA A 100 -34.08 -10.34 56.69
C ALA A 100 -34.16 -8.79 56.76
N LEU A 101 -35.40 -8.29 56.64
CA LEU A 101 -35.96 -7.04 57.18
C LEU A 101 -35.83 -5.74 56.35
N THR A 102 -36.94 -5.48 55.64
CA THR A 102 -37.65 -4.20 55.56
C THR A 102 -37.38 -3.22 56.71
N ILE A 103 -37.03 -1.96 56.39
CA ILE A 103 -37.75 -0.71 56.76
C ILE A 103 -36.97 0.54 56.28
N SER A 104 -37.73 1.51 55.74
CA SER A 104 -37.41 2.91 55.39
C SER A 104 -36.89 3.19 53.96
N SER A 105 -37.82 3.33 53.01
CA SER A 105 -37.58 3.25 51.56
C SER A 105 -37.28 4.57 50.82
N ALA A 106 -37.35 5.77 51.41
CA ALA A 106 -37.26 7.00 50.60
C ALA A 106 -35.83 7.58 50.46
N LYS A 107 -35.00 7.50 51.51
CA LYS A 107 -33.62 8.05 51.48
C LYS A 107 -32.61 7.08 50.85
N TYR A 108 -32.78 5.78 51.06
CA TYR A 108 -31.90 4.76 50.49
C TYR A 108 -32.06 4.64 48.96
N GLN A 109 -33.29 4.75 48.43
CA GLN A 109 -33.54 4.76 46.97
C GLN A 109 -32.84 5.92 46.27
N ARG A 110 -32.94 7.15 46.80
CA ARG A 110 -32.26 8.33 46.18
C ARG A 110 -30.74 8.21 46.20
N GLN A 111 -30.16 7.63 47.25
CA GLN A 111 -28.71 7.43 47.33
C GLN A 111 -28.25 6.32 46.38
N GLN A 112 -29.03 5.25 46.23
CA GLN A 112 -28.75 4.14 45.32
C GLN A 112 -28.90 4.54 43.84
N GLU A 113 -29.90 5.36 43.50
CA GLU A 113 -30.06 5.94 42.16
C GLU A 113 -28.89 6.85 41.78
N LYS A 114 -28.42 7.68 42.71
CA LYS A 114 -27.26 8.55 42.50
C LYS A 114 -25.98 7.74 42.29
N GLN A 115 -25.83 6.64 43.02
CA GLN A 115 -24.71 5.70 42.88
C GLN A 115 -24.79 4.93 41.54
N GLN A 116 -25.98 4.53 41.10
CA GLN A 116 -26.20 3.91 39.79
C GLN A 116 -25.96 4.87 38.63
N GLN A 117 -26.33 6.15 38.75
CA GLN A 117 -26.03 7.17 37.74
C GLN A 117 -24.52 7.40 37.59
N LEU A 118 -23.78 7.48 38.70
CA LEU A 118 -22.32 7.59 38.70
C LEU A 118 -21.64 6.37 38.06
N LEU A 119 -22.14 5.15 38.32
CA LEU A 119 -21.65 3.93 37.68
C LEU A 119 -21.91 3.94 36.17
N ARG A 120 -23.11 4.34 35.72
CA ARG A 120 -23.43 4.48 34.29
C ARG A 120 -22.55 5.52 33.61
N LEU A 121 -22.30 6.66 34.25
CA LEU A 121 -21.41 7.70 33.72
C LEU A 121 -19.98 7.17 33.55
N ARG A 122 -19.48 6.42 34.54
CA ARG A 122 -18.13 5.83 34.53
C ARG A 122 -18.00 4.70 33.50
N GLU A 123 -19.06 3.92 33.28
CA GLU A 123 -19.12 2.93 32.21
C GLU A 123 -19.19 3.58 30.83
N GLN A 124 -19.95 4.67 30.66
CA GLN A 124 -19.98 5.43 29.42
C GLN A 124 -18.61 6.04 29.10
N GLN A 125 -17.92 6.62 30.09
CA GLN A 125 -16.56 7.12 29.90
C GLN A 125 -15.58 6.01 29.53
N ARG A 126 -15.63 4.83 30.18
CA ARG A 126 -14.81 3.67 29.80
C ARG A 126 -15.13 3.18 28.39
N ALA A 127 -16.40 3.14 28.00
CA ALA A 127 -16.82 2.73 26.67
C ALA A 127 -16.37 3.73 25.59
N GLN A 128 -16.40 5.03 25.88
CA GLN A 128 -15.87 6.07 24.98
C GLN A 128 -14.34 5.97 24.84
N GLN A 129 -13.62 5.78 25.95
CA GLN A 129 -12.16 5.58 25.91
C GLN A 129 -11.78 4.32 25.13
N ALA A 130 -12.49 3.21 25.33
CA ALA A 130 -12.26 1.97 24.58
C ALA A 130 -12.55 2.12 23.08
N ARG A 131 -13.57 2.90 22.70
CA ARG A 131 -13.87 3.22 21.29
C ARG A 131 -12.77 4.06 20.66
N ASN A 132 -12.28 5.08 21.36
CA ASN A 132 -11.22 5.95 20.85
C ASN A 132 -9.89 5.19 20.69
N TYR A 133 -9.58 4.28 21.62
CA TYR A 133 -8.38 3.44 21.53
C TYR A 133 -8.47 2.46 20.35
N ALA A 134 -9.62 1.81 20.17
CA ALA A 134 -9.85 0.88 19.06
C ALA A 134 -9.80 1.59 17.68
N SER A 135 -10.37 2.80 17.56
CA SER A 135 -10.31 3.55 16.30
C SER A 135 -8.89 4.01 15.99
N THR A 136 -8.15 4.52 16.97
CA THR A 136 -6.77 4.97 16.77
C THR A 136 -5.84 3.80 16.40
N SER A 137 -6.06 2.63 17.01
CA SER A 137 -5.35 1.39 16.65
C SER A 137 -5.65 0.97 15.20
N LEU A 138 -6.92 0.98 14.78
CA LEU A 138 -7.31 0.63 13.41
C LEU A 138 -6.71 1.60 12.36
N HIS A 139 -6.78 2.91 12.63
CA HIS A 139 -6.18 3.93 11.76
C HIS A 139 -4.67 3.75 11.62
N SER A 140 -3.99 3.43 12.72
CA SER A 140 -2.55 3.14 12.71
C SER A 140 -2.21 1.94 11.82
N VAL A 141 -3.02 0.87 11.85
CA VAL A 141 -2.82 -0.31 10.99
C VAL A 141 -2.93 0.07 9.51
N ARG A 142 -3.95 0.85 9.13
CA ARG A 142 -4.12 1.29 7.74
C ARG A 142 -3.00 2.19 7.25
N HIS A 143 -2.55 3.15 8.08
CA HIS A 143 -1.42 4.02 7.74
C HIS A 143 -0.14 3.21 7.53
N ASN A 144 0.14 2.25 8.42
CA ASN A 144 1.32 1.40 8.30
C ASN A 144 1.26 0.51 7.05
N GLN A 145 0.11 -0.08 6.76
CA GLN A 145 -0.07 -0.89 5.56
C GLN A 145 0.06 -0.06 4.28
N PHE A 146 -0.52 1.14 4.26
CA PHE A 146 -0.41 2.06 3.12
C PHE A 146 1.05 2.46 2.88
N ALA A 147 1.76 2.84 3.95
CA ALA A 147 3.19 3.15 3.87
C ALA A 147 3.99 1.94 3.37
N LYS A 148 3.68 0.71 3.81
CA LYS A 148 4.32 -0.53 3.34
C LYS A 148 4.13 -0.73 1.83
N LEU A 149 2.95 -0.46 1.29
CA LEU A 149 2.73 -0.50 -0.16
C LEU A 149 3.54 0.56 -0.90
N VAL A 150 3.61 1.79 -0.37
CA VAL A 150 4.49 2.84 -0.93
C VAL A 150 5.97 2.43 -0.87
N PHE A 151 6.41 1.78 0.20
CA PHE A 151 7.76 1.19 0.28
C PHE A 151 7.99 0.13 -0.79
N SER A 152 6.98 -0.68 -1.10
CA SER A 152 7.11 -1.82 -2.01
C SER A 152 7.05 -1.40 -3.47
N TYR A 153 6.20 -0.44 -3.83
CA TYR A 153 5.83 -0.12 -5.22
C TYR A 153 6.08 1.35 -5.62
N GLY A 154 6.49 2.19 -4.67
CA GLY A 154 6.56 3.63 -4.85
C GLY A 154 5.17 4.26 -5.05
N ILE A 155 5.16 5.53 -5.46
CA ILE A 155 3.92 6.24 -5.80
C ILE A 155 3.62 6.00 -7.28
N PRO A 156 2.46 5.42 -7.64
CA PRO A 156 2.10 5.21 -9.04
C PRO A 156 1.99 6.53 -9.81
N ASP A 157 2.59 6.58 -11.01
CA ASP A 157 2.47 7.73 -11.90
C ASP A 157 1.33 7.50 -12.90
N VAL A 158 0.25 8.24 -12.74
CA VAL A 158 -0.94 8.16 -13.60
C VAL A 158 -0.97 9.19 -14.73
N SER A 159 0.03 10.09 -14.81
CA SER A 159 0.03 11.22 -15.75
C SER A 159 0.01 10.81 -17.22
N THR A 160 0.58 9.64 -17.53
CA THR A 160 0.69 9.09 -18.89
C THR A 160 -0.44 8.13 -19.28
N CYS A 161 -1.39 7.87 -18.37
CA CYS A 161 -2.45 6.88 -18.62
C CYS A 161 -3.53 7.44 -19.55
N ARG A 162 -3.99 6.60 -20.48
CA ARG A 162 -4.99 6.97 -21.48
C ARG A 162 -6.42 6.89 -20.94
N ASP A 163 -6.70 5.89 -20.11
CA ASP A 163 -8.04 5.61 -19.63
C ASP A 163 -8.08 5.33 -18.12
N LYS A 164 -9.29 5.21 -17.57
CA LYS A 164 -9.51 4.91 -16.14
C LYS A 164 -9.04 3.51 -15.76
N ARG A 165 -9.06 2.56 -16.70
CA ARG A 165 -8.65 1.17 -16.46
C ARG A 165 -7.14 1.08 -16.21
N GLU A 166 -6.34 1.73 -17.04
CA GLU A 166 -4.89 1.82 -16.91
C GLU A 166 -4.50 2.52 -15.61
N ARG A 167 -5.21 3.59 -15.23
CA ARG A 167 -5.01 4.24 -13.93
C ARG A 167 -5.28 3.26 -12.78
N ASN A 168 -6.41 2.55 -12.79
CA ASN A 168 -6.74 1.56 -11.77
C ASN A 168 -5.71 0.43 -11.71
N GLU A 169 -5.20 -0.02 -12.85
CA GLU A 169 -4.19 -1.08 -12.92
C GLU A 169 -2.88 -0.66 -12.24
N LYS A 170 -2.45 0.60 -12.43
CA LYS A 170 -1.28 1.14 -11.72
C LYS A 170 -1.46 1.20 -10.20
N TRP A 171 -2.70 1.32 -9.73
CA TRP A 171 -3.06 1.31 -8.31
C TRP A 171 -3.51 -0.07 -7.80
N ARG A 172 -3.44 -1.14 -8.61
CA ARG A 172 -4.03 -2.46 -8.30
C ARG A 172 -3.69 -2.97 -6.90
N TYR A 173 -2.43 -2.85 -6.47
CA TYR A 173 -1.99 -3.35 -5.17
C TYR A 173 -2.57 -2.57 -3.99
N PHE A 174 -2.91 -1.29 -4.17
CA PHE A 174 -3.58 -0.49 -3.15
C PHE A 174 -5.08 -0.77 -3.13
N LEU A 175 -5.69 -0.87 -4.31
CA LEU A 175 -7.14 -1.07 -4.45
C LEU A 175 -7.59 -2.48 -4.04
N GLN A 176 -6.73 -3.49 -4.26
CA GLN A 176 -7.01 -4.89 -3.93
C GLN A 176 -6.59 -5.25 -2.49
N ASP A 177 -5.96 -4.34 -1.76
CA ASP A 177 -5.55 -4.59 -0.38
C ASP A 177 -6.76 -4.54 0.57
N SER A 178 -7.13 -5.72 1.07
CA SER A 178 -8.27 -5.88 1.98
C SER A 178 -8.14 -5.13 3.31
N GLN A 179 -6.93 -4.78 3.76
CA GLN A 179 -6.72 -4.09 5.04
C GLN A 179 -6.92 -2.57 4.90
N LEU A 180 -6.65 -2.03 3.72
CA LEU A 180 -6.84 -0.61 3.43
C LEU A 180 -8.31 -0.23 3.26
N GLU A 181 -9.12 -1.13 2.68
CA GLU A 181 -10.52 -0.89 2.31
C GLU A 181 -10.71 0.38 1.44
N VAL A 182 -9.68 0.79 0.69
CA VAL A 182 -9.68 2.05 -0.09
C VAL A 182 -10.30 1.92 -1.50
N GLY A 183 -10.74 0.72 -1.90
CA GLY A 183 -11.23 0.46 -3.26
C GLY A 183 -12.47 1.27 -3.69
N HIS A 184 -13.13 1.93 -2.76
CA HIS A 184 -14.29 2.79 -2.98
C HIS A 184 -13.94 4.29 -3.10
N HIS A 185 -12.71 4.69 -2.76
CA HIS A 185 -12.25 6.07 -2.85
C HIS A 185 -11.75 6.42 -4.27
N PRO A 186 -11.88 7.70 -4.68
CA PRO A 186 -11.29 8.17 -5.93
C PRO A 186 -9.76 8.12 -5.88
N LEU A 187 -9.12 7.87 -7.03
CA LEU A 187 -7.66 7.74 -7.12
C LEU A 187 -6.92 9.02 -6.75
N GLU A 188 -7.57 10.17 -6.94
CA GLU A 188 -7.06 11.48 -6.58
C GLU A 188 -6.83 11.59 -5.07
N GLU A 189 -7.70 10.97 -4.26
CA GLU A 189 -7.52 10.92 -2.80
C GLU A 189 -6.36 10.00 -2.41
N LEU A 190 -6.21 8.84 -3.05
CA LEU A 190 -5.07 7.94 -2.80
C LEU A 190 -3.74 8.59 -3.19
N LEU A 191 -3.72 9.34 -4.31
CA LEU A 191 -2.56 10.11 -4.72
C LEU A 191 -2.25 11.20 -3.70
N ALA A 192 -3.26 11.92 -3.21
CA ALA A 192 -3.09 12.94 -2.19
C ALA A 192 -2.49 12.36 -0.89
N GLU A 193 -2.95 11.20 -0.40
CA GLU A 193 -2.34 10.51 0.75
C GLU A 193 -0.87 10.13 0.50
N SER A 194 -0.56 9.66 -0.70
CA SER A 194 0.80 9.25 -1.06
C SER A 194 1.76 10.46 -1.10
N LEU A 195 1.29 11.57 -1.66
CA LEU A 195 2.04 12.83 -1.71
C LEU A 195 2.18 13.46 -0.32
N ASP A 196 1.16 13.32 0.52
CA ASP A 196 1.22 13.72 1.93
C ASP A 196 2.32 12.96 2.68
N LEU A 197 2.36 11.63 2.54
CA LEU A 197 3.41 10.80 3.11
C LEU A 197 4.81 11.21 2.63
N GLU A 198 4.99 11.42 1.33
CA GLU A 198 6.26 11.89 0.75
C GLU A 198 6.66 13.26 1.31
N ARG A 199 5.70 14.19 1.39
CA ARG A 199 5.90 15.54 1.95
C ARG A 199 6.36 15.48 3.40
N VAL A 200 5.70 14.70 4.25
CA VAL A 200 6.06 14.54 5.66
C VAL A 200 7.45 13.92 5.81
N CYS A 201 7.79 12.92 4.99
CA CYS A 201 9.13 12.34 5.01
C CYS A 201 10.21 13.38 4.64
N ARG A 202 9.97 14.22 3.63
CA ARG A 202 10.89 15.29 3.24
C ARG A 202 11.03 16.36 4.33
N GLN A 203 9.92 16.77 4.93
CA GLN A 203 9.92 17.77 6.00
C GLN A 203 10.71 17.27 7.21
N ARG A 204 10.48 16.03 7.66
CA ARG A 204 11.19 15.43 8.78
C ARG A 204 12.71 15.40 8.57
N LEU A 205 13.17 15.04 7.36
CA LEU A 205 14.60 15.04 7.03
C LEU A 205 15.21 16.44 6.93
N ARG A 206 14.44 17.47 6.58
CA ARG A 206 14.89 18.88 6.59
C ARG A 206 14.96 19.45 8.00
N THR A 207 13.96 19.15 8.84
CA THR A 207 13.93 19.62 10.23
C THR A 207 15.11 19.08 11.06
N GLU A 208 15.55 17.85 10.83
CA GLU A 208 16.79 17.33 11.42
C GLU A 208 18.05 18.10 10.96
N ALA A 209 18.06 18.60 9.73
CA ALA A 209 19.20 19.34 9.18
C ALA A 209 19.24 20.80 9.66
N ASP A 210 18.08 21.45 9.79
CA ASP A 210 17.98 22.90 10.01
C ASP A 210 17.57 23.30 11.45
N GLY A 211 17.25 22.34 12.33
CA GLY A 211 16.99 22.57 13.76
C GLY A 211 15.76 23.42 14.12
N ARG A 212 15.05 24.01 13.15
CA ARG A 212 13.79 24.75 13.32
C ARG A 212 12.64 24.00 12.65
N GLY A 213 11.88 23.22 13.43
CA GLY A 213 10.72 22.49 12.95
C GLY A 213 9.41 23.22 13.23
N HIS A 214 8.87 23.94 12.25
CA HIS A 214 7.42 24.15 12.20
C HIS A 214 6.79 22.90 11.60
N ASN A 215 6.21 22.04 12.43
CA ASN A 215 5.31 20.99 11.97
C ASN A 215 3.94 21.63 11.74
N GLU A 216 3.70 22.12 10.52
CA GLU A 216 2.33 22.40 10.06
C GLU A 216 1.59 21.07 9.94
N LEU A 217 0.91 20.70 11.02
CA LEU A 217 -0.03 19.59 11.00
C LEU A 217 -1.18 20.00 10.07
N SER A 218 -1.42 19.19 9.04
CA SER A 218 -2.59 19.40 8.18
C SER A 218 -3.86 19.14 8.99
N GLU A 219 -4.84 20.03 8.85
CA GLU A 219 -6.18 19.84 9.45
C GLU A 219 -7.06 18.88 8.63
N GLU A 220 -6.61 18.45 7.45
CA GLU A 220 -7.35 17.57 6.57
C GLU A 220 -7.50 16.15 7.15
N ASN A 221 -8.66 15.54 6.93
CA ASN A 221 -8.91 14.15 7.31
C ASN A 221 -8.25 13.19 6.30
N SER A 222 -7.62 12.13 6.79
CA SER A 222 -7.08 11.08 5.94
C SER A 222 -8.17 10.09 5.53
N ILE A 223 -8.15 9.60 4.29
CA ILE A 223 -9.03 8.51 3.85
C ILE A 223 -8.73 7.17 4.56
N LEU A 224 -7.53 7.05 5.13
CA LEU A 224 -7.13 5.92 5.98
C LEU A 224 -7.67 6.08 7.42
N GLY A 225 -8.31 7.22 7.68
CA GLY A 225 -8.93 7.65 8.92
C GLY A 225 -7.95 8.29 9.92
N GLY A 226 -8.43 9.25 10.71
CA GLY A 226 -7.54 10.15 11.45
C GLY A 226 -7.18 11.39 10.63
N LYS A 227 -6.05 12.04 10.96
CA LYS A 227 -5.61 13.29 10.30
C LYS A 227 -4.46 13.05 9.34
N ARG A 228 -4.48 13.76 8.20
CA ARG A 228 -3.35 13.85 7.28
C ARG A 228 -2.15 14.49 7.96
N GLY A 229 -0.96 14.18 7.45
CA GLY A 229 0.30 14.63 8.03
C GLY A 229 0.78 13.80 9.24
N TYR A 230 -0.04 12.91 9.78
CA TYR A 230 0.32 12.09 10.94
C TYR A 230 0.85 10.71 10.54
N TRP A 231 2.11 10.67 10.10
CA TRP A 231 2.81 9.42 9.75
C TRP A 231 3.83 9.00 10.81
N LEU A 232 3.59 7.82 11.39
CA LEU A 232 4.43 7.17 12.42
C LEU A 232 5.64 6.45 11.79
N LEU A 233 6.51 7.21 11.13
CA LEU A 233 7.75 6.70 10.53
C LEU A 233 8.97 7.29 11.22
N THR A 234 9.98 6.47 11.48
CA THR A 234 11.30 6.92 11.93
C THR A 234 12.03 7.68 10.81
N THR A 235 13.02 8.50 11.15
CA THR A 235 13.88 9.19 10.18
C THR A 235 14.52 8.23 9.17
N THR A 236 15.02 7.09 9.64
CA THR A 236 15.61 6.05 8.77
C THR A 236 14.58 5.49 7.79
N GLN A 237 13.35 5.25 8.24
CA GLN A 237 12.24 4.84 7.36
C GLN A 237 11.90 5.93 6.36
N CYS A 238 11.83 7.20 6.75
CA CYS A 238 11.59 8.32 5.84
C CYS A 238 12.66 8.40 4.74
N ARG A 239 13.95 8.26 5.10
CA ARG A 239 15.07 8.24 4.13
C ARG A 239 14.94 7.10 3.15
N ARG A 240 14.67 5.88 3.64
CA ARG A 240 14.48 4.69 2.80
C ARG A 240 13.25 4.82 1.90
N LEU A 241 12.14 5.38 2.40
CA LEU A 241 10.92 5.60 1.63
C LEU A 241 11.19 6.54 0.46
N LEU A 242 11.80 7.70 0.72
CA LEU A 242 12.12 8.66 -0.34
C LEU A 242 13.07 8.08 -1.38
N HIS A 243 14.10 7.34 -0.94
CA HIS A 243 15.01 6.65 -1.84
C HIS A 243 14.26 5.70 -2.80
N ARG A 244 13.35 4.88 -2.29
CA ARG A 244 12.56 3.95 -3.10
C ARG A 244 11.55 4.67 -4.00
N VAL A 245 10.87 5.71 -3.48
CA VAL A 245 9.95 6.53 -4.27
C VAL A 245 10.69 7.17 -5.45
N ASP A 246 11.88 7.72 -5.22
CA ASP A 246 12.71 8.30 -6.28
C ASP A 246 13.22 7.25 -7.28
N LEU A 247 13.55 6.04 -6.81
CA LEU A 247 13.89 4.91 -7.69
C LEU A 247 12.74 4.56 -8.63
N PHE A 248 11.54 4.30 -8.10
CA PHE A 248 10.38 3.96 -8.92
C PHE A 248 10.01 5.10 -9.88
N ARG A 249 10.06 6.34 -9.41
CA ARG A 249 9.85 7.53 -10.25
C ARG A 249 10.87 7.59 -11.39
N LEU A 250 12.15 7.31 -11.11
CA LEU A 250 13.20 7.28 -12.11
C LEU A 250 12.96 6.19 -13.16
N LEU A 251 12.60 4.98 -12.72
CA LEU A 251 12.27 3.87 -13.60
C LEU A 251 11.14 4.25 -14.56
N ARG A 252 10.01 4.74 -14.03
CA ARG A 252 8.79 5.04 -14.79
C ARG A 252 8.93 6.24 -15.74
N THR A 253 9.68 7.27 -15.34
CA THR A 253 9.71 8.55 -16.09
C THR A 253 10.90 8.71 -17.03
N GLN A 254 11.98 7.94 -16.85
CA GLN A 254 13.22 8.15 -17.62
C GLN A 254 13.78 6.89 -18.27
N ILE A 255 13.55 5.70 -17.69
CA ILE A 255 14.21 4.48 -18.13
C ILE A 255 13.24 3.58 -18.89
N LEU A 256 12.17 3.13 -18.25
CA LEU A 256 11.21 2.17 -18.81
C LEU A 256 10.22 2.82 -19.80
N VAL A 257 10.26 4.15 -19.93
CA VAL A 257 9.55 4.90 -20.98
C VAL A 257 10.26 4.80 -22.34
N LEU A 258 11.52 4.35 -22.37
CA LEU A 258 12.29 4.26 -23.59
C LEU A 258 11.82 3.10 -24.48
N PRO A 259 11.84 3.26 -25.82
CA PRO A 259 11.62 2.16 -26.74
C PRO A 259 12.59 1.00 -26.49
N PRO A 260 12.18 -0.26 -26.74
CA PRO A 260 12.99 -1.45 -26.41
C PRO A 260 14.43 -1.41 -26.94
N ALA A 261 14.65 -0.97 -28.18
CA ALA A 261 15.99 -0.85 -28.75
C ALA A 261 16.88 0.14 -27.99
N GLN A 262 16.34 1.32 -27.64
CA GLN A 262 17.07 2.34 -26.88
C GLN A 262 17.35 1.89 -25.45
N LEU A 263 16.41 1.17 -24.83
CA LEU A 263 16.60 0.60 -23.50
C LEU A 263 17.74 -0.44 -23.48
N VAL A 264 17.79 -1.32 -24.49
CA VAL A 264 18.87 -2.29 -24.67
C VAL A 264 20.22 -1.59 -24.82
N ASP A 265 20.31 -0.56 -25.66
CA ASP A 265 21.53 0.20 -25.87
C ASP A 265 21.99 0.92 -24.60
N LEU A 266 21.06 1.58 -23.90
CA LEU A 266 21.31 2.30 -22.66
C LEU A 266 21.89 1.36 -21.59
N VAL A 267 21.20 0.25 -21.31
CA VAL A 267 21.61 -0.71 -20.28
C VAL A 267 22.94 -1.37 -20.67
N THR A 268 23.13 -1.72 -21.93
CA THR A 268 24.40 -2.29 -22.42
C THR A 268 25.58 -1.37 -22.14
N ARG A 269 25.45 -0.06 -22.42
CA ARG A 269 26.50 0.92 -22.16
C ARG A 269 26.80 1.09 -20.68
N VAL A 270 25.75 1.10 -19.84
CA VAL A 270 25.90 1.25 -18.39
C VAL A 270 26.60 0.03 -17.78
N VAL A 271 26.15 -1.19 -18.12
CA VAL A 271 26.74 -2.43 -17.59
C VAL A 271 28.19 -2.58 -18.04
N ARG A 272 28.51 -2.27 -19.30
CA ARG A 272 29.90 -2.29 -19.80
C ARG A 272 30.81 -1.30 -19.06
N ALA A 273 30.28 -0.19 -18.58
CA ALA A 273 31.05 0.79 -17.81
C ALA A 273 31.19 0.40 -16.31
N GLN A 274 30.40 -0.56 -15.82
CA GLN A 274 30.36 -0.98 -14.42
C GLN A 274 31.16 -2.27 -14.12
N SER A 275 31.87 -2.81 -15.11
CA SER A 275 32.46 -4.17 -15.13
C SER A 275 33.54 -4.49 -14.08
N ALA A 276 33.72 -3.68 -13.04
CA ALA A 276 34.82 -3.83 -12.07
C ALA A 276 34.40 -4.17 -10.63
N SER A 277 33.11 -4.22 -10.26
CA SER A 277 32.74 -4.19 -8.82
C SER A 277 31.52 -5.00 -8.37
N THR A 278 30.79 -5.70 -9.25
CA THR A 278 29.56 -6.40 -8.83
C THR A 278 29.68 -7.91 -9.02
N ASP A 279 29.54 -8.66 -7.94
CA ASP A 279 29.40 -10.11 -7.99
C ASP A 279 28.03 -10.46 -8.57
N TYR A 280 28.04 -10.95 -9.81
CA TYR A 280 26.85 -11.43 -10.51
C TYR A 280 26.64 -12.92 -10.26
N PRO A 281 25.38 -13.39 -10.19
CA PRO A 281 25.12 -14.82 -10.34
C PRO A 281 25.72 -15.33 -11.66
N ALA A 282 26.37 -16.50 -11.65
CA ALA A 282 27.07 -17.03 -12.82
C ALA A 282 26.16 -17.24 -14.06
N TRP A 283 24.86 -17.42 -13.84
CA TRP A 283 23.86 -17.55 -14.90
C TRP A 283 23.36 -16.21 -15.46
N TRP A 284 23.73 -15.08 -14.84
CA TRP A 284 23.26 -13.75 -15.23
C TRP A 284 23.82 -13.35 -16.61
N ARG A 285 22.93 -12.94 -17.52
CA ARG A 285 23.30 -12.48 -18.87
C ARG A 285 22.77 -11.08 -19.17
N SER A 286 23.67 -10.10 -19.14
CA SER A 286 23.37 -8.72 -19.52
C SER A 286 23.25 -8.55 -21.04
N PRO A 287 22.45 -7.58 -21.53
CA PRO A 287 21.57 -6.66 -20.77
C PRO A 287 20.18 -7.25 -20.47
N ARG A 288 19.87 -8.46 -20.96
CA ARG A 288 18.49 -9.00 -20.94
C ARG A 288 17.97 -9.24 -19.53
N HIS A 289 18.79 -9.83 -18.65
CA HIS A 289 18.41 -10.05 -17.25
C HIS A 289 18.27 -8.74 -16.48
N ASP A 290 19.11 -7.75 -16.79
CA ASP A 290 19.04 -6.42 -16.17
C ASP A 290 17.73 -5.70 -16.51
N ILE A 291 17.37 -5.69 -17.78
CA ILE A 291 16.12 -5.08 -18.25
C ILE A 291 14.92 -5.79 -17.65
N LEU A 292 14.93 -7.14 -17.65
CA LEU A 292 13.85 -7.90 -17.06
C LEU A 292 13.74 -7.66 -15.55
N LEU A 293 14.86 -7.49 -14.84
CA LEU A 293 14.85 -7.14 -13.43
C LEU A 293 14.25 -5.75 -13.20
N LEU A 294 14.64 -4.74 -14.00
CA LEU A 294 14.09 -3.39 -13.92
C LEU A 294 12.57 -3.38 -14.13
N GLN A 295 12.09 -4.10 -15.14
CA GLN A 295 10.66 -4.28 -15.43
C GLN A 295 9.95 -5.07 -14.33
N GLY A 296 10.57 -6.15 -13.87
CA GLY A 296 10.05 -7.00 -12.80
C GLY A 296 9.88 -6.22 -11.49
N VAL A 297 10.87 -5.43 -11.10
CA VAL A 297 10.80 -4.56 -9.91
C VAL A 297 9.70 -3.52 -10.07
N GLU A 298 9.57 -2.89 -11.25
CA GLU A 298 8.47 -1.92 -11.49
C GLU A 298 7.09 -2.57 -11.31
N CYS A 299 6.91 -3.79 -11.81
CA CYS A 299 5.62 -4.50 -11.81
C CYS A 299 5.28 -5.22 -10.50
N TYR A 300 6.28 -5.77 -9.79
CA TYR A 300 6.12 -6.62 -8.61
C TYR A 300 6.69 -5.99 -7.33
N GLY A 301 7.37 -4.86 -7.40
CA GLY A 301 7.94 -4.19 -6.23
C GLY A 301 9.21 -4.83 -5.68
N LEU A 302 9.72 -4.29 -4.56
CA LEU A 302 11.01 -4.67 -3.95
C LEU A 302 10.92 -5.60 -2.74
N ASP A 303 9.72 -5.83 -2.20
CA ASP A 303 9.53 -6.60 -0.96
C ASP A 303 8.71 -7.89 -1.22
N ASP A 304 7.53 -8.02 -0.63
CA ASP A 304 6.77 -9.28 -0.51
C ASP A 304 6.57 -10.03 -1.83
N HIS A 305 6.42 -9.30 -2.95
CA HIS A 305 6.14 -9.88 -4.25
C HIS A 305 7.36 -10.00 -5.17
N LEU A 306 8.55 -9.58 -4.71
CA LEU A 306 9.78 -9.66 -5.50
C LEU A 306 10.12 -11.10 -5.91
N ALA A 307 9.78 -12.09 -5.08
CA ALA A 307 9.98 -13.49 -5.40
C ALA A 307 9.24 -13.94 -6.69
N SER A 308 8.17 -13.24 -7.08
CA SER A 308 7.44 -13.50 -8.33
C SER A 308 8.24 -13.13 -9.57
N VAL A 309 9.17 -12.17 -9.47
CA VAL A 309 10.08 -11.81 -10.58
C VAL A 309 10.91 -13.01 -11.01
N TRP A 310 11.32 -13.85 -10.06
CA TRP A 310 12.13 -15.03 -10.31
C TRP A 310 11.40 -16.15 -11.05
N LYS A 311 10.06 -16.13 -11.01
CA LYS A 311 9.22 -17.08 -11.74
C LYS A 311 9.06 -16.71 -13.22
N LEU A 312 9.56 -15.55 -13.65
CA LEU A 312 9.49 -15.15 -15.06
C LEU A 312 10.31 -16.12 -15.94
N PRO A 313 9.89 -16.39 -17.19
CA PRO A 313 10.49 -17.43 -18.02
C PRO A 313 12.01 -17.31 -18.21
N LEU A 314 12.53 -16.08 -18.37
CA LEU A 314 13.97 -15.88 -18.57
C LEU A 314 14.78 -16.20 -17.30
N PHE A 315 14.30 -15.80 -16.12
CA PHE A 315 14.98 -16.09 -14.86
C PHE A 315 14.89 -17.57 -14.48
N SER A 316 13.69 -18.15 -14.59
CA SER A 316 13.46 -19.55 -14.27
C SER A 316 14.20 -20.52 -15.20
N SER A 317 14.38 -20.18 -16.48
CA SER A 317 15.16 -21.00 -17.41
C SER A 317 16.68 -20.87 -17.23
N ALA A 318 17.18 -19.70 -16.82
CA ALA A 318 18.60 -19.46 -16.61
C ALA A 318 19.10 -19.98 -15.25
N ASN A 319 18.30 -19.83 -14.20
CA ASN A 319 18.69 -20.22 -12.84
C ASN A 319 18.34 -21.69 -12.53
N LYS A 320 19.32 -22.59 -12.72
CA LYS A 320 19.18 -24.01 -12.37
C LYS A 320 19.49 -24.33 -10.91
N THR A 321 20.06 -23.41 -10.14
CA THR A 321 20.53 -23.65 -8.77
C THR A 321 19.50 -23.28 -7.70
N THR A 322 18.37 -22.65 -8.08
CA THR A 322 17.30 -22.14 -7.18
C THR A 322 17.75 -21.11 -6.13
N SER A 323 19.04 -20.72 -6.13
CA SER A 323 19.56 -19.65 -5.30
C SER A 323 19.26 -18.30 -5.95
N PHE A 324 18.51 -17.45 -5.27
CA PHE A 324 18.19 -16.11 -5.75
C PHE A 324 18.86 -15.04 -4.87
N PRO A 325 19.26 -13.90 -5.45
CA PRO A 325 19.79 -12.79 -4.66
C PRO A 325 18.80 -12.30 -3.60
N SER A 326 19.31 -11.78 -2.49
CA SER A 326 18.48 -11.16 -1.44
C SER A 326 17.76 -9.91 -1.96
N SER A 327 16.67 -9.52 -1.30
CA SER A 327 15.97 -8.25 -1.60
C SER A 327 16.89 -7.04 -1.48
N SER A 328 17.81 -7.04 -0.51
CA SER A 328 18.82 -5.99 -0.36
C SER A 328 19.79 -5.92 -1.53
N TRP A 329 20.24 -7.07 -2.05
CA TRP A 329 21.09 -7.11 -3.26
C TRP A 329 20.33 -6.53 -4.45
N VAL A 330 19.06 -6.93 -4.64
CA VAL A 330 18.23 -6.44 -5.74
C VAL A 330 18.01 -4.93 -5.64
N GLU A 331 17.64 -4.42 -4.48
CA GLU A 331 17.42 -2.99 -4.26
C GLU A 331 18.69 -2.19 -4.58
N ASN A 332 19.85 -2.62 -4.05
CA ASN A 332 21.13 -1.95 -4.30
C ASN A 332 21.52 -2.00 -5.79
N TYR A 333 21.37 -3.16 -6.42
CA TYR A 333 21.72 -3.37 -7.81
C TYR A 333 20.84 -2.53 -8.74
N VAL A 334 19.52 -2.57 -8.56
CA VAL A 334 18.57 -1.81 -9.36
C VAL A 334 18.75 -0.31 -9.17
N THR A 335 19.03 0.15 -7.95
CA THR A 335 19.41 1.54 -7.71
C THR A 335 20.66 1.93 -8.48
N ALA A 336 21.75 1.16 -8.36
CA ALA A 336 23.01 1.47 -9.02
C ALA A 336 22.86 1.51 -10.54
N LEU A 337 22.13 0.53 -11.10
CA LEU A 337 21.84 0.47 -12.53
C LEU A 337 20.98 1.64 -12.98
N ALA A 338 19.89 1.95 -12.27
CA ALA A 338 18.99 3.05 -12.61
C ALA A 338 19.71 4.41 -12.55
N LEU A 339 20.55 4.62 -11.54
CA LEU A 339 21.39 5.81 -11.45
C LEU A 339 22.39 5.87 -12.61
N GLY A 340 23.04 4.75 -12.96
CA GLY A 340 23.93 4.68 -14.12
C GLY A 340 23.22 5.08 -15.42
N CYS A 341 22.02 4.52 -15.66
CA CYS A 341 21.15 4.87 -16.77
C CYS A 341 20.81 6.36 -16.77
N ARG A 342 20.40 6.93 -15.64
CA ARG A 342 20.10 8.36 -15.49
C ARG A 342 21.28 9.24 -15.86
N HIS A 343 22.47 8.93 -15.36
CA HIS A 343 23.67 9.70 -15.66
C HIS A 343 23.98 9.67 -17.15
N LEU A 344 23.85 8.52 -17.80
CA LEU A 344 24.09 8.42 -19.24
C LEU A 344 23.03 9.18 -20.05
N VAL A 345 21.75 9.06 -19.71
CA VAL A 345 20.65 9.82 -20.36
C VAL A 345 20.88 11.33 -20.21
N ARG A 346 21.26 11.80 -19.02
CA ARG A 346 21.58 13.22 -18.78
C ARG A 346 22.77 13.68 -19.63
N LYS A 347 23.86 12.90 -19.67
CA LYS A 347 25.03 13.20 -20.51
C LYS A 347 24.66 13.30 -21.99
N VAL A 348 23.87 12.35 -22.51
CA VAL A 348 23.44 12.39 -23.91
C VAL A 348 22.60 13.63 -24.21
N ARG A 349 21.66 13.99 -23.33
CA ARG A 349 20.84 15.20 -23.49
C ARG A 349 21.68 16.48 -23.44
N THR A 350 22.67 16.57 -22.55
CA THR A 350 23.58 17.73 -22.52
C THR A 350 24.42 17.80 -23.78
N TYR A 351 24.95 16.69 -24.29
CA TYR A 351 25.70 16.69 -25.56
C TYR A 351 24.83 17.04 -26.77
N GLN A 352 23.56 16.62 -26.80
CA GLN A 352 22.62 16.99 -27.87
C GLN A 352 22.26 18.47 -27.81
N ASN A 353 22.04 19.02 -26.61
CA ASN A 353 21.82 20.46 -26.43
C ASN A 353 23.06 21.27 -26.79
N ASP A 354 24.26 20.83 -26.41
CA ASP A 354 25.52 21.48 -26.77
C ASP A 354 25.82 21.37 -28.27
N ALA A 355 25.50 20.23 -28.90
CA ALA A 355 25.62 20.06 -30.34
C ALA A 355 24.63 20.98 -31.08
N TYR A 356 23.38 21.08 -30.61
CA TYR A 356 22.37 21.99 -31.14
C TYR A 356 22.79 23.47 -30.98
N ILE A 357 23.28 23.87 -29.80
CA ILE A 357 23.84 25.20 -29.54
C ILE A 357 25.07 25.45 -30.41
N ARG A 358 25.96 24.48 -30.63
CA ARG A 358 27.11 24.61 -31.54
C ARG A 358 26.69 24.75 -33.00
N THR A 359 25.63 24.08 -33.46
CA THR A 359 25.06 24.31 -34.81
C THR A 359 24.42 25.70 -34.93
N LEU A 360 23.72 26.18 -33.90
CA LEU A 360 23.17 27.55 -33.86
C LEU A 360 24.27 28.61 -33.86
N PHE A 361 25.35 28.41 -33.08
CA PHE A 361 26.51 29.31 -33.10
C PHE A 361 27.28 29.25 -34.43
N ARG A 362 27.41 28.08 -35.07
CA ARG A 362 27.99 27.98 -36.43
C ARG A 362 27.12 28.69 -37.48
N GLN A 363 25.79 28.63 -37.38
CA GLN A 363 24.90 29.38 -38.27
C GLN A 363 24.97 30.90 -38.01
N CYS A 364 25.11 31.35 -36.76
CA CYS A 364 25.31 32.77 -36.45
C CYS A 364 26.70 33.30 -36.86
N VAL A 365 27.75 32.48 -36.85
CA VAL A 365 29.11 32.89 -37.25
C VAL A 365 29.29 32.82 -38.78
N CYS A 366 28.68 31.87 -39.49
CA CYS A 366 28.66 31.87 -40.97
C CYS A 366 27.70 32.94 -41.55
N GLY A 367 26.67 33.36 -40.82
CA GLY A 367 25.77 34.44 -41.24
C GLY A 367 26.38 35.85 -41.18
N ARG A 368 27.53 36.05 -40.51
CA ARG A 368 28.23 37.35 -40.46
C ARG A 368 29.41 37.49 -41.41
N LEU A 369 29.92 36.39 -42.00
CA LEU A 369 30.99 36.46 -43.00
C LEU A 369 30.48 36.48 -44.45
N SER A 370 29.20 36.17 -44.69
CA SER A 370 28.61 36.21 -46.04
C SER A 370 27.89 37.53 -46.38
N ARG A 371 28.03 38.59 -45.57
CA ARG A 371 27.41 39.91 -45.81
C ARG A 371 28.38 41.01 -46.23
N ASN A 372 29.68 40.72 -46.33
CA ASN A 372 30.71 41.72 -46.71
C ASN A 372 31.29 41.57 -48.13
N ASN A 373 30.88 40.58 -48.93
CA ASN A 373 31.46 40.36 -50.28
C ASN A 373 30.49 40.56 -51.46
N SER A 374 29.33 41.18 -51.26
CA SER A 374 28.35 41.40 -52.35
C SER A 374 28.12 42.88 -52.72
N LYS A 375 29.11 43.75 -52.47
CA LYS A 375 29.12 45.13 -52.98
C LYS A 375 30.41 45.45 -53.75
N GLN A 376 30.70 44.69 -54.80
CA GLN A 376 31.49 45.24 -55.90
C GLN A 376 31.22 44.49 -57.18
N THR A 377 31.24 45.21 -58.30
CA THR A 377 31.01 44.79 -59.69
C THR A 377 29.56 44.60 -60.15
N ARG A 378 28.94 45.73 -60.49
CA ARG A 378 27.86 45.84 -61.48
C ARG A 378 28.33 46.83 -62.54
N ALA A 379 28.80 46.36 -63.68
CA ALA A 379 28.86 47.13 -64.92
C ALA A 379 28.99 46.18 -66.14
N GLU A 380 28.18 46.47 -67.16
CA GLU A 380 28.33 46.08 -68.56
C GLU A 380 27.92 44.65 -69.01
N ARG A 381 26.66 44.57 -69.48
CA ARG A 381 26.27 43.87 -70.72
C ARG A 381 26.35 44.91 -71.86
N PRO A 382 26.45 44.59 -73.18
CA PRO A 382 25.82 43.45 -73.90
C PRO A 382 26.73 42.94 -75.09
N PRO A 383 26.28 42.27 -76.19
CA PRO A 383 24.95 41.77 -76.57
C PRO A 383 24.87 40.32 -77.10
N ARG A 384 23.61 39.95 -77.38
CA ARG A 384 23.07 38.76 -78.05
C ARG A 384 23.90 38.20 -79.21
N THR A 385 23.93 36.88 -79.31
CA THR A 385 23.69 36.13 -80.57
C THR A 385 23.12 34.73 -80.27
N ARG A 386 22.01 34.38 -80.93
CA ARG A 386 21.56 32.99 -81.14
C ARG A 386 22.46 32.37 -82.22
N PRO A 387 22.69 31.05 -82.22
CA PRO A 387 22.08 30.28 -83.31
C PRO A 387 21.63 28.83 -82.98
N LYS A 388 20.53 28.49 -83.66
CA LYS A 388 20.24 27.27 -84.45
C LYS A 388 20.47 25.86 -83.86
N ARG A 389 19.33 25.17 -83.72
CA ARG A 389 19.11 23.75 -84.06
C ARG A 389 19.96 23.27 -85.25
N ASN A 390 20.57 22.09 -85.12
CA ASN A 390 20.56 20.98 -86.09
C ASN A 390 21.04 19.70 -85.36
N VAL A 391 20.21 18.65 -85.27
CA VAL A 391 20.06 17.50 -86.20
C VAL A 391 21.10 16.40 -85.96
N ARG A 392 20.57 15.23 -85.52
CA ARG A 392 20.99 13.83 -85.75
C ARG A 392 22.48 13.49 -85.74
N SER A 393 22.88 12.51 -84.93
CA SER A 393 22.80 11.07 -85.23
C SER A 393 22.95 10.26 -83.96
#